data_AF-A0A167HL02-F1
#
_entry.id   AF-A0A167HL02-F1
#
_cell.length_a   1.000
_cell.length_b   1.000
_cell.length_c   1.000
_cell.angle_alpha   90.00
_cell.angle_beta   90.00
_cell.angle_gamma   90.00
#
_symmetry.space_group_name_H-M   'P 1'
#
loop_
_entity.id
_entity.type
_entity.pdbx_description
1 polymer ?
#
loop_
_entity_poly.entity_id
_entity_poly.type
_entity_poly.pdbx_seq_one_letter_code
_entity_poly.pdbx_strand_id
1 'polypeptide(L)'
;MSKDPIRLRGNNPNFYAYTSDSLVRKHPFGLSDCNVHKDFKTGASYLVTGDAYEKFIKNAKKIGRPDGQFVAPSNHIDNLLTDSAGDISKIEKALGIPNGGWQNKGGVHRIDIPNPQKYNLRAPNSDMSGANELFVPRGVTSGGIPEAVINQVPIDQVNISKIL
;
A
#
# COMPACT_ATOMS: atom_id res chain seq x y z
N MET A 1 -29.58 -2.95 5.42
CA MET A 1 -28.99 -3.76 6.51
C MET A 1 -27.89 -4.63 5.92
N SER A 2 -26.63 -4.19 5.96
CA SER A 2 -25.49 -4.99 5.50
C SER A 2 -24.93 -5.74 6.70
N LYS A 3 -24.98 -7.07 6.65
CA LYS A 3 -24.48 -7.97 7.70
C LYS A 3 -23.01 -8.24 7.42
N ASP A 4 -22.16 -7.72 8.30
CA ASP A 4 -20.72 -7.97 8.33
C ASP A 4 -20.44 -9.43 8.76
N PRO A 5 -20.04 -10.34 7.85
CA PRO A 5 -19.94 -11.77 8.14
C PRO A 5 -18.66 -12.16 8.89
N ILE A 6 -17.70 -11.24 9.05
CA ILE A 6 -16.31 -11.61 9.43
C ILE A 6 -15.94 -11.10 10.83
N ARG A 7 -16.80 -10.28 11.49
CA ARG A 7 -16.57 -9.78 12.86
C ARG A 7 -15.13 -9.28 13.08
N LEU A 8 -14.56 -8.53 12.12
CA LEU A 8 -13.31 -7.81 12.33
C LEU A 8 -13.59 -6.54 13.15
N ARG A 9 -13.98 -6.73 14.41
CA ARG A 9 -14.03 -5.65 15.39
C ARG A 9 -12.62 -5.06 15.55
N GLY A 10 -12.43 -3.85 15.03
CA GLY A 10 -11.54 -2.84 15.61
C GLY A 10 -10.04 -3.02 15.41
N ASN A 11 -9.53 -3.22 14.18
CA ASN A 11 -8.09 -3.09 13.92
C ASN A 11 -7.71 -2.78 12.46
N ASN A 12 -8.45 -1.87 11.79
CA ASN A 12 -8.18 -1.43 10.42
C ASN A 12 -7.61 0.01 10.42
N PRO A 13 -6.29 0.22 10.34
CA PRO A 13 -5.68 1.54 10.48
C PRO A 13 -5.41 2.25 9.14
N ASN A 14 -6.30 2.15 8.14
CA ASN A 14 -6.08 2.81 6.84
C ASN A 14 -6.97 4.06 6.67
N PHE A 15 -6.44 5.14 7.25
CA PHE A 15 -6.44 6.57 6.91
C PHE A 15 -7.59 7.25 6.19
N TYR A 16 -8.07 8.32 6.84
CA TYR A 16 -8.96 9.34 6.29
C TYR A 16 -8.21 10.65 6.04
N ALA A 17 -8.74 11.35 5.04
CA ALA A 17 -8.61 12.76 4.65
C ALA A 17 -7.62 13.10 3.51
N TYR A 18 -8.03 14.10 2.72
CA TYR A 18 -7.24 15.11 2.00
C TYR A 18 -7.32 15.21 0.45
N THR A 19 -6.77 16.32 -0.05
CA THR A 19 -7.34 17.35 -0.96
C THR A 19 -6.88 17.30 -2.45
N SER A 20 -7.54 18.11 -3.30
CA SER A 20 -7.60 18.03 -4.77
C SER A 20 -6.48 18.71 -5.59
N ASP A 21 -6.14 18.12 -6.75
CA ASP A 21 -5.75 18.81 -8.00
C ASP A 21 -5.60 17.87 -9.24
N SER A 22 -6.27 18.21 -10.34
CA SER A 22 -6.56 17.34 -11.49
C SER A 22 -5.66 17.62 -12.70
N LEU A 23 -4.93 16.64 -13.25
CA LEU A 23 -4.40 16.72 -14.63
C LEU A 23 -4.30 15.33 -15.30
N VAL A 24 -5.08 15.14 -16.37
CA VAL A 24 -5.16 13.93 -17.21
C VAL A 24 -4.50 14.20 -18.56
N ARG A 25 -3.68 13.27 -19.09
CA ARG A 25 -3.27 13.27 -20.51
C ARG A 25 -3.15 11.84 -21.03
N LYS A 26 -3.85 11.53 -22.14
CA LYS A 26 -3.92 10.19 -22.78
C LYS A 26 -2.86 10.04 -23.90
N HIS A 27 -2.25 8.86 -24.06
CA HIS A 27 -1.32 8.51 -25.17
C HIS A 27 -1.97 7.53 -26.19
N PRO A 28 -1.53 7.48 -27.47
CA PRO A 28 -2.29 6.88 -28.58
C PRO A 28 -1.97 5.40 -28.89
N PHE A 29 -1.21 4.70 -28.05
CA PHE A 29 -0.77 3.32 -28.30
C PHE A 29 -1.37 2.31 -27.33
N GLY A 30 -2.70 2.15 -27.27
CA GLY A 30 -3.39 0.94 -26.79
C GLY A 30 -3.04 0.35 -25.40
N LEU A 31 -2.13 0.95 -24.66
CA LEU A 31 -1.86 0.75 -23.26
C LEU A 31 -2.91 1.60 -22.58
N SER A 32 -3.87 0.98 -21.90
CA SER A 32 -4.68 1.69 -20.93
C SER A 32 -3.70 2.38 -19.98
N ASP A 33 -3.51 3.69 -20.14
CA ASP A 33 -2.72 4.54 -19.24
C ASP A 33 -3.25 4.25 -17.84
N CYS A 34 -2.58 3.35 -17.11
CA CYS A 34 -2.90 3.11 -15.72
C CYS A 34 -2.74 4.47 -15.06
N ASN A 35 -3.81 5.01 -14.47
CA ASN A 35 -3.82 6.29 -13.75
C ASN A 35 -2.96 6.25 -12.46
N VAL A 36 -1.80 5.61 -12.51
CA VAL A 36 -0.87 5.37 -11.42
C VAL A 36 0.44 6.09 -11.72
N HIS A 37 1.18 6.42 -10.68
CA HIS A 37 2.40 7.22 -10.79
C HIS A 37 3.46 6.53 -11.67
N LYS A 38 4.15 7.30 -12.53
CA LYS A 38 5.17 6.77 -13.45
C LYS A 38 6.32 6.03 -12.75
N ASP A 39 6.55 6.31 -11.47
CA ASP A 39 7.66 5.72 -10.71
C ASP A 39 7.43 4.24 -10.35
N PHE A 40 6.22 3.70 -10.54
CA PHE A 40 5.99 2.25 -10.46
C PHE A 40 6.78 1.44 -11.50
N LYS A 41 7.45 2.10 -12.46
CA LYS A 41 8.49 1.48 -13.30
C LYS A 41 9.71 0.98 -12.50
N THR A 42 9.92 1.48 -11.28
CA THR A 42 11.02 1.07 -10.39
C THR A 42 10.68 -0.17 -9.56
N GLY A 43 9.45 -0.69 -9.69
CA GLY A 43 8.87 -1.67 -8.78
C GLY A 43 7.84 -1.03 -7.87
N ALA A 44 7.20 -1.87 -7.05
CA ALA A 44 6.30 -1.43 -6.00
C ALA A 44 6.71 -2.05 -4.67
N SER A 45 6.45 -1.34 -3.58
CA SER A 45 6.77 -1.79 -2.23
C SER A 45 5.65 -1.44 -1.27
N TYR A 46 5.54 -2.22 -0.20
CA TYR A 46 4.72 -1.86 0.95
C TYR A 46 5.38 -2.32 2.24
N LEU A 47 5.04 -1.65 3.34
CA LEU A 47 5.55 -1.96 4.66
C LEU A 47 4.47 -2.66 5.49
N VAL A 48 4.90 -3.55 6.37
CA VAL A 48 4.05 -4.21 7.36
C VAL A 48 4.77 -4.32 8.70
N THR A 49 4.02 -4.42 9.78
CA THR A 49 4.59 -4.73 11.10
C THR A 49 5.09 -6.17 11.18
N GLY A 50 6.00 -6.47 12.10
CA GLY A 50 6.44 -7.84 12.42
C GLY A 50 5.28 -8.77 12.76
N ASP A 51 4.32 -8.29 13.57
CA ASP A 51 3.11 -9.05 13.92
C ASP A 51 2.29 -9.42 12.66
N ALA A 52 2.13 -8.48 11.73
CA ALA A 52 1.41 -8.71 10.48
C ALA A 52 2.18 -9.67 9.56
N TYR A 53 3.51 -9.56 9.50
CA TYR A 53 4.35 -10.50 8.77
C TYR A 53 4.19 -11.93 9.29
N GLU A 54 4.31 -12.14 10.60
CA GLU A 54 4.16 -13.46 11.23
C GLU A 54 2.77 -14.05 10.97
N LYS A 55 1.73 -13.22 11.06
CA LYS A 55 0.33 -13.66 10.91
C LYS A 55 -0.08 -13.96 9.47
N PHE A 56 0.35 -13.13 8.51
CA PHE A 56 -0.23 -13.12 7.16
C PHE A 56 0.77 -13.47 6.05
N ILE A 57 2.08 -13.44 6.31
CA ILE A 57 3.09 -13.55 5.25
C ILE A 57 3.98 -14.79 5.43
N LYS A 58 4.51 -15.03 6.63
CA LYS A 58 5.57 -16.01 6.90
C LYS A 58 5.33 -17.41 6.31
N ASN A 59 4.09 -17.88 6.33
CA ASN A 59 3.70 -19.22 5.84
C ASN A 59 2.71 -19.15 4.66
N ALA A 60 2.56 -17.99 4.03
CA ALA A 60 1.58 -17.79 2.97
C ALA A 60 2.14 -18.21 1.61
N LYS A 61 1.29 -18.82 0.76
CA LYS A 61 1.62 -19.10 -0.65
C LYS A 61 1.49 -17.85 -1.53
N LYS A 62 0.60 -16.95 -1.15
CA LYS A 62 0.34 -15.66 -1.80
C LYS A 62 0.19 -14.59 -0.73
N ILE A 63 0.65 -13.39 -1.02
CA ILE A 63 0.60 -12.24 -0.13
C ILE A 63 -0.20 -11.10 -0.74
N GLY A 64 -0.56 -10.16 0.12
CA GLY A 64 -1.46 -9.08 -0.21
C GLY A 64 -2.91 -9.43 0.10
N ARG A 65 -3.77 -8.42 0.14
CA ARG A 65 -5.17 -8.60 0.49
C ARG A 65 -5.97 -9.19 -0.69
N PRO A 66 -6.96 -10.06 -0.44
CA PRO A 66 -7.80 -10.62 -1.51
C PRO A 66 -8.57 -9.56 -2.32
N ASP A 67 -8.93 -8.43 -1.68
CA ASP A 67 -9.63 -7.31 -2.30
C ASP A 67 -8.70 -6.29 -2.98
N GLY A 68 -7.39 -6.44 -2.80
CA GLY A 68 -6.38 -5.56 -3.39
C GLY A 68 -5.35 -5.10 -2.36
N GLN A 69 -4.06 -5.28 -2.68
CA GLN A 69 -2.96 -4.81 -1.85
C GLN A 69 -2.52 -3.41 -2.27
N PHE A 70 -2.53 -2.48 -1.31
CA PHE A 70 -1.97 -1.15 -1.49
C PHE A 70 -0.44 -1.21 -1.54
N VAL A 71 0.13 -0.47 -2.46
CA VAL A 71 1.57 -0.39 -2.71
C VAL A 71 1.96 1.03 -3.12
N ALA A 72 3.21 1.40 -2.85
CA ALA A 72 3.84 2.63 -3.31
C ALA A 72 5.03 2.31 -4.23
N PRO A 73 5.51 3.26 -5.06
CA PRO A 73 6.75 3.05 -5.81
C PRO A 73 7.92 2.77 -4.88
N SER A 74 8.79 1.82 -5.25
CA SER A 74 9.89 1.37 -4.39
C SER A 74 10.84 2.50 -4.01
N ASN A 75 11.16 3.40 -4.94
CA ASN A 75 12.01 4.57 -4.70
C ASN A 75 11.40 5.58 -3.70
N HIS A 76 10.07 5.66 -3.59
CA HIS A 76 9.43 6.51 -2.57
C HIS A 76 9.51 5.88 -1.18
N ILE A 77 9.41 4.54 -1.10
CA ILE A 77 9.66 3.82 0.15
C ILE A 77 11.14 3.91 0.55
N ASP A 78 12.07 3.87 -0.40
CA ASP A 78 13.50 4.11 -0.11
C ASP A 78 13.70 5.47 0.57
N ASN A 79 13.19 6.54 -0.04
CA ASN A 79 13.27 7.90 0.50
C ASN A 79 12.64 7.99 1.89
N LEU A 80 11.44 7.42 2.07
CA LEU A 80 10.77 7.37 3.36
C LEU A 80 11.65 6.71 4.44
N LEU A 81 12.24 5.56 4.13
CA LEU A 81 13.07 4.83 5.08
C LEU A 81 14.34 5.62 5.42
N THR A 82 14.98 6.25 4.44
CA THR A 82 16.11 7.17 4.66
C THR A 82 15.71 8.35 5.56
N ASP A 83 14.63 9.05 5.24
CA ASP A 83 14.17 10.25 5.98
C ASP A 83 13.68 9.91 7.39
N SER A 84 13.13 8.71 7.57
CA SER A 84 12.70 8.21 8.87
C SER A 84 13.88 7.96 9.81
N ALA A 85 15.05 7.58 9.26
CA ALA A 85 16.22 7.15 10.03
C ALA A 85 15.88 6.10 11.10
N GLY A 86 14.93 5.21 10.80
CA GLY A 86 14.46 4.16 11.71
C GLY A 86 13.41 4.59 12.74
N ASP A 87 12.96 5.85 12.73
CA ASP A 87 11.86 6.32 13.57
C ASP A 87 10.51 5.87 13.00
N ILE A 88 9.90 4.88 13.65
CA ILE A 88 8.59 4.33 13.28
C ILE A 88 7.50 5.43 13.26
N SER A 89 7.59 6.44 14.12
CA SER A 89 6.58 7.52 14.18
C SER A 89 6.58 8.37 12.92
N LYS A 90 7.75 8.55 12.29
CA LYS A 90 7.86 9.23 10.98
C LYS A 90 7.30 8.37 9.85
N ILE A 91 7.55 7.05 9.89
CA ILE A 91 6.98 6.09 8.95
C ILE A 91 5.45 6.11 9.05
N GLU A 92 4.92 6.06 10.28
CA GLU A 92 3.49 6.12 10.54
C GLU A 92 2.87 7.37 9.92
N LYS A 93 3.41 8.55 10.24
CA LYS A 93 2.93 9.83 9.70
C LYS A 93 2.92 9.88 8.17
N ALA A 94 3.98 9.39 7.52
CA ALA A 94 4.11 9.44 6.06
C ALA A 94 3.15 8.48 5.34
N LEU A 95 2.91 7.31 5.94
CA LEU A 95 1.96 6.31 5.45
C LEU A 95 0.53 6.56 5.95
N GLY A 96 0.31 7.66 6.64
CA GLY A 96 -0.93 7.96 7.31
C GLY A 96 -1.01 7.34 8.70
N ILE A 97 -0.70 6.04 8.91
CA ILE A 97 -0.89 5.23 10.14
C ILE A 97 -1.08 6.03 11.46
N PRO A 98 -2.09 5.71 12.31
CA PRO A 98 -2.39 6.53 13.46
C PRO A 98 -1.21 6.46 14.42
N ASN A 99 -0.84 7.58 15.01
CA ASN A 99 0.32 7.67 15.89
C ASN A 99 0.31 6.55 16.95
N GLY A 100 1.38 5.76 17.01
CA GLY A 100 1.50 4.62 17.91
C GLY A 100 0.96 3.29 17.37
N GLY A 101 0.32 3.28 16.20
CA GLY A 101 -0.36 2.11 15.65
C GLY A 101 0.57 0.94 15.30
N TRP A 102 1.83 1.23 14.95
CA TRP A 102 2.86 0.26 14.61
C TRP A 102 3.95 0.12 15.68
N GLN A 103 3.92 0.96 16.71
CA GLN A 103 4.84 0.86 17.85
C GLN A 103 4.67 -0.48 18.58
N ASN A 104 5.80 -1.09 18.96
CA ASN A 104 5.85 -2.37 19.67
C ASN A 104 5.16 -3.55 18.93
N LYS A 105 5.13 -3.53 17.59
CA LYS A 105 4.52 -4.59 16.74
C LYS A 105 5.55 -5.51 16.08
N GLY A 106 6.65 -5.80 16.75
CA GLY A 106 7.67 -6.74 16.27
C GLY A 106 8.60 -6.21 15.18
N GLY A 107 8.69 -4.88 15.02
CA GLY A 107 9.51 -4.23 14.00
C GLY A 107 8.76 -3.99 12.69
N VAL A 108 9.50 -3.72 11.61
CA VAL A 108 8.94 -3.41 10.29
C VAL A 108 9.59 -4.29 9.22
N HIS A 109 8.76 -4.88 8.37
CA HIS A 109 9.19 -5.59 7.18
C HIS A 109 8.78 -4.80 5.94
N ARG A 110 9.65 -4.84 4.94
CA ARG A 110 9.39 -4.35 3.60
C ARG A 110 9.17 -5.52 2.67
N ILE A 111 8.17 -5.38 1.82
CA ILE A 111 7.87 -6.30 0.73
C ILE A 111 8.08 -5.53 -0.57
N ASP A 112 8.96 -6.03 -1.43
CA ASP A 112 9.20 -5.51 -2.77
C ASP A 112 8.60 -6.43 -3.84
N ILE A 113 7.90 -5.82 -4.78
CA ILE A 113 7.30 -6.44 -5.96
C ILE A 113 8.01 -5.83 -7.18
N PRO A 114 9.00 -6.53 -7.78
CA PRO A 114 9.78 -5.96 -8.89
C PRO A 114 8.95 -5.67 -10.15
N ASN A 115 7.89 -6.45 -10.40
CA ASN A 115 7.08 -6.36 -11.62
C ASN A 115 5.58 -6.15 -11.29
N PRO A 116 5.20 -5.02 -10.67
CA PRO A 116 3.83 -4.83 -10.17
C PRO A 116 2.77 -4.82 -11.27
N GLN A 117 3.13 -4.46 -12.50
CA GLN A 117 2.23 -4.46 -13.67
C GLN A 117 1.69 -5.85 -14.00
N LYS A 118 2.43 -6.93 -13.67
CA LYS A 118 1.96 -8.32 -13.82
C LYS A 118 0.78 -8.65 -12.90
N TYR A 119 0.57 -7.85 -11.86
CA TYR A 119 -0.43 -8.09 -10.81
C TYR A 119 -1.56 -7.06 -10.85
N ASN A 120 -1.95 -6.61 -12.05
CA ASN A 120 -3.07 -5.69 -12.24
C ASN A 120 -2.90 -4.38 -11.44
N LEU A 121 -1.73 -3.75 -11.61
CA LEU A 121 -1.43 -2.44 -11.05
C LEU A 121 -2.43 -1.39 -11.57
N ARG A 122 -3.18 -0.79 -10.65
CA ARG A 122 -4.26 0.14 -10.97
C ARG A 122 -4.43 1.17 -9.87
N ALA A 123 -5.11 2.26 -10.18
CA ALA A 123 -5.57 3.18 -9.14
C ALA A 123 -6.56 2.45 -8.20
N PRO A 124 -6.56 2.76 -6.89
CA PRO A 124 -7.59 2.26 -5.98
C PRO A 124 -8.98 2.64 -6.50
N ASN A 125 -10.00 1.82 -6.21
CA ASN A 125 -11.40 2.08 -6.57
C ASN A 125 -12.28 2.15 -5.31
N SER A 126 -13.49 2.71 -5.44
CA SER A 126 -14.45 2.96 -4.35
C SER A 126 -15.01 1.69 -3.69
N ASP A 127 -14.83 0.54 -4.32
CA ASP A 127 -15.50 -0.70 -3.96
C ASP A 127 -14.55 -1.65 -3.19
N MET A 128 -13.30 -1.25 -2.96
CA MET A 128 -12.33 -1.96 -2.13
C MET A 128 -12.63 -1.74 -0.65
N SER A 129 -12.48 -2.77 0.19
CA SER A 129 -12.74 -2.61 1.63
C SER A 129 -11.67 -1.72 2.26
N GLY A 130 -12.11 -0.53 2.71
CA GLY A 130 -11.24 0.60 3.08
C GLY A 130 -11.63 1.90 2.37
N ALA A 131 -12.31 1.82 1.22
CA ALA A 131 -13.03 2.94 0.64
C ALA A 131 -14.36 3.14 1.38
N ASN A 132 -14.61 4.36 1.82
CA ASN A 132 -15.86 4.80 2.46
C ASN A 132 -16.51 5.88 1.58
N GLU A 133 -17.66 6.44 1.98
CA GLU A 133 -18.43 7.44 1.22
C GLU A 133 -17.65 8.72 0.85
N LEU A 134 -16.43 8.91 1.36
CA LEU A 134 -15.50 10.01 1.01
C LEU A 134 -14.49 9.64 -0.09
N PHE A 135 -14.67 8.51 -0.79
CA PHE A 135 -13.76 8.04 -1.82
C PHE A 135 -13.70 9.01 -3.02
N VAL A 136 -12.52 9.61 -3.24
CA VAL A 136 -12.18 10.34 -4.46
C VAL A 136 -10.91 9.70 -5.07
N PRO A 137 -10.91 9.27 -6.33
CA PRO A 137 -9.80 8.53 -6.94
C PRO A 137 -8.56 9.43 -7.15
N ARG A 138 -7.53 9.34 -6.29
CA ARG A 138 -6.31 10.19 -6.40
C ARG A 138 -4.93 9.57 -6.09
N GLY A 139 -4.81 8.40 -5.45
CA GLY A 139 -3.56 7.61 -5.43
C GLY A 139 -2.32 8.27 -4.81
N VAL A 140 -2.45 8.93 -3.64
CA VAL A 140 -1.33 9.51 -2.86
C VAL A 140 -1.65 9.44 -1.35
N THR A 141 -0.68 9.09 -0.51
CA THR A 141 -0.80 9.09 0.96
C THR A 141 -0.91 10.52 1.51
N SER A 142 -1.34 10.67 2.77
CA SER A 142 -1.31 11.96 3.49
C SER A 142 0.10 12.55 3.62
N GLY A 143 1.14 11.73 3.49
CA GLY A 143 2.55 12.15 3.43
C GLY A 143 3.05 12.49 2.02
N GLY A 144 2.19 12.42 1.00
CA GLY A 144 2.54 12.72 -0.40
C GLY A 144 3.17 11.57 -1.18
N ILE A 145 3.11 10.33 -0.68
CA ILE A 145 3.67 9.15 -1.37
C ILE A 145 2.64 8.59 -2.35
N PRO A 146 2.94 8.41 -3.65
CA PRO A 146 1.99 7.84 -4.58
C PRO A 146 1.58 6.41 -4.22
N GLU A 147 0.30 6.08 -4.42
CA GLU A 147 -0.29 4.79 -4.10
C GLU A 147 -1.04 4.18 -5.26
N ALA A 148 -0.98 2.86 -5.34
CA ALA A 148 -1.74 2.05 -6.27
C ALA A 148 -2.16 0.75 -5.58
N VAL A 149 -2.97 -0.04 -6.28
CA VAL A 149 -3.43 -1.34 -5.83
C VAL A 149 -3.01 -2.42 -6.82
N ILE A 150 -2.55 -3.55 -6.30
CA ILE A 150 -2.28 -4.77 -7.06
C ILE A 150 -3.12 -5.92 -6.52
N ASN A 151 -3.27 -6.97 -7.33
CA ASN A 151 -3.79 -8.25 -6.89
C ASN A 151 -2.76 -8.98 -6.01
N GLN A 152 -3.19 -10.05 -5.35
CA GLN A 152 -2.28 -10.89 -4.57
C GLN A 152 -1.14 -11.44 -5.41
N VAL A 153 0.05 -11.49 -4.80
CA VAL A 153 1.30 -11.87 -5.43
C VAL A 153 1.77 -13.21 -4.85
N PRO A 154 2.21 -14.19 -5.66
CA PRO A 154 2.88 -15.38 -5.15
C PRO A 154 4.12 -15.03 -4.31
N ILE A 155 4.34 -15.74 -3.20
CA ILE A 155 5.41 -15.42 -2.25
C ILE A 155 6.82 -15.52 -2.88
N ASP A 156 7.00 -16.38 -3.88
CA ASP A 156 8.23 -16.59 -4.63
C ASP A 156 8.50 -15.50 -5.70
N GLN A 157 7.60 -14.53 -5.84
CA GLN A 157 7.70 -13.43 -6.80
C GLN A 157 7.96 -12.07 -6.12
N VAL A 158 8.24 -12.07 -4.82
CA VAL A 158 8.54 -10.87 -4.03
C VAL A 158 9.87 -11.01 -3.29
N ASN A 159 10.46 -9.88 -2.90
CA ASN A 159 11.55 -9.85 -1.94
C ASN A 159 11.02 -9.35 -0.60
N ILE A 160 11.44 -9.98 0.50
CA ILE A 160 11.02 -9.61 1.84
C ILE A 160 12.26 -9.34 2.68
N SER A 161 12.30 -8.18 3.32
CA SER A 161 13.39 -7.79 4.21
C SER A 161 12.84 -7.23 5.52
N LYS A 162 13.36 -7.70 6.65
CA LYS A 162 13.18 -7.01 7.93
C LYS A 162 14.09 -5.77 7.94
N ILE A 163 13.50 -4.60 8.15
CA ILE A 163 14.20 -3.31 8.08
C ILE A 163 14.31 -2.61 9.43
N LEU A 164 13.45 -2.95 10.40
CA LEU A 164 13.47 -2.51 11.80
C LEU A 164 13.09 -3.68 12.71
#